data_AF-A0A351A1M4-F1
#
_entry.id   AF-A0A351A1M4-F1
#
_cell.length_a   1.000
_cell.length_b   1.000
_cell.length_c   1.000
_cell.angle_alpha   90.00
_cell.angle_beta   90.00
_cell.angle_gamma   90.00
#
_symmetry.space_group_name_H-M   'P 1'
#
loop_
_entity.id
_entity.type
_entity.pdbx_description
1 polymer ?
#
loop_
_entity_poly.entity_id
_entity_poly.type
_entity_poly.pdbx_seq_one_letter_code
_entity_poly.pdbx_strand_id
1 'polypeptide(L)' 'MSGDALCVGVCMIDWDSGVCLGCGRTADEINGVPVAPPPPALKADDAPVPLPANVAAELGEGSD' A
#
# COMPACT_ATOMS: atom_id res chain seq x y z
N MET A 1 -2.37 21.97 3.13
CA MET A 1 -2.47 20.64 3.77
C MET A 1 -2.42 19.64 2.65
N SER A 2 -1.29 18.92 2.54
CA SER A 2 -0.87 18.10 1.41
C SER A 2 -1.63 16.77 1.39
N GLY A 3 -2.56 16.62 0.45
CA GLY A 3 -3.37 15.42 0.21
C GLY A 3 -2.84 14.56 -0.94
N ASP A 4 -1.52 14.56 -1.17
CA ASP A 4 -0.85 13.85 -2.26
C ASP A 4 -0.75 12.31 -2.05
N ALA A 5 -1.61 11.69 -1.26
CA ALA A 5 -1.20 10.50 -0.49
C ALA A 5 -1.62 9.10 -1.00
N LEU A 6 -2.46 8.95 -2.04
CA LEU A 6 -2.80 7.60 -2.56
C LEU A 6 -2.83 7.47 -4.09
N CYS A 7 -2.69 8.58 -4.82
CA CYS A 7 -2.20 8.51 -6.20
C CYS A 7 -0.68 8.31 -6.12
N VAL A 8 -0.16 7.19 -6.58
CA VAL A 8 1.24 6.74 -6.47
C VAL A 8 2.24 7.61 -7.25
N GLY A 9 2.03 8.93 -7.36
CA GLY A 9 2.80 9.88 -8.17
C GLY A 9 2.62 9.74 -9.68
N VAL A 10 1.88 8.73 -10.15
CA VAL A 10 1.68 8.40 -11.58
C VAL A 10 0.30 8.84 -12.09
N CYS A 11 -0.62 9.10 -11.17
CA CYS A 11 -2.04 9.28 -11.43
C CYS A 11 -2.43 10.74 -11.10
N MET A 12 -2.71 11.57 -12.10
CA MET A 12 -3.22 12.93 -11.92
C MET A 12 -4.75 12.93 -11.82
N ILE A 13 -5.29 13.59 -10.78
CA ILE A 13 -6.73 13.86 -10.65
C ILE A 13 -7.11 15.01 -11.57
N ASP A 14 -8.11 14.78 -12.42
CA ASP A 14 -8.86 15.85 -13.06
C ASP A 14 -9.91 16.37 -12.07
N TRP A 15 -9.73 17.60 -11.58
CA TRP A 15 -10.57 18.17 -10.54
C TRP A 15 -11.93 18.66 -11.04
N ASP A 16 -12.09 18.84 -12.35
CA ASP A 16 -13.36 19.23 -12.96
C ASP A 16 -14.32 18.02 -13.04
N SER A 17 -13.81 16.83 -13.35
CA SER A 17 -14.58 15.58 -13.42
C SER A 17 -14.50 14.74 -12.15
N GLY A 18 -13.56 15.03 -11.24
CA GLY A 18 -13.37 14.32 -9.97
C GLY A 18 -12.81 12.91 -10.12
N VAL A 19 -12.22 12.58 -11.28
CA VAL A 19 -11.64 11.25 -11.57
C VAL A 19 -10.14 11.31 -11.88
N CYS A 20 -9.47 10.21 -11.60
CA CYS A 20 -8.07 10.01 -11.95
C CYS A 20 -7.91 9.64 -13.43
N LEU A 21 -7.06 10.38 -14.13
CA LEU A 21 -6.76 10.15 -15.56
C LEU A 21 -6.00 8.84 -15.83
N GLY A 22 -5.30 8.29 -14.83
CA GLY A 22 -4.52 7.06 -14.99
C GLY A 22 -5.34 5.78 -14.77
N CYS A 23 -6.17 5.77 -13.73
CA CYS A 23 -6.89 4.57 -13.29
C CYS A 23 -8.41 4.66 -13.35
N GLY A 24 -8.98 5.81 -13.73
CA GLY A 24 -10.42 6.01 -13.91
C GLY A 24 -11.25 5.99 -12.62
N ARG A 25 -10.59 5.98 -11.45
CA ARG A 25 -11.25 5.99 -10.14
C ARG A 25 -11.53 7.41 -9.67
N THR A 26 -12.58 7.57 -8.89
CA THR A 26 -12.93 8.85 -8.26
C THR A 26 -11.98 9.20 -7.11
N ALA A 27 -11.91 10.49 -6.77
CA ALA A 27 -11.14 10.96 -5.62
C ALA A 27 -11.58 10.27 -4.31
N ASP A 28 -12.88 10.02 -4.12
CA ASP A 28 -13.40 9.34 -2.93
C ASP A 28 -12.92 7.88 -2.82
N GLU A 29 -12.89 7.16 -3.93
CA GLU A 29 -12.34 5.80 -3.99
C GLU A 29 -10.83 5.75 -3.71
N ILE A 30 -10.11 6.83 -4.03
CA ILE A 30 -8.66 6.94 -3.82
C ILE A 30 -8.34 7.39 -2.40
N ASN A 31 -9.08 8.34 -1.84
CA ASN A 31 -8.89 8.81 -0.46
C ASN A 31 -9.23 7.71 0.56
N GLY A 32 -10.07 6.74 0.17
CA GLY A 32 -10.44 5.61 1.00
C GLY A 32 -11.36 6.00 2.16
N VAL A 33 -12.08 5.01 2.68
CA VAL A 33 -12.77 5.15 3.97
C VAL A 33 -11.71 5.03 5.07
N PRO A 34 -11.75 5.85 6.13
CA PRO A 34 -10.84 5.67 7.27
C PRO A 34 -10.91 4.24 7.77
N VAL A 35 -9.82 3.48 7.60
CA VAL A 35 -9.69 2.16 8.20
C VAL A 35 -9.57 2.39 9.70
N ALA A 36 -10.43 1.73 10.48
CA ALA A 36 -10.31 1.76 11.92
C ALA A 36 -8.86 1.38 12.30
N PRO A 37 -8.25 2.06 13.28
CA PRO A 37 -6.90 1.71 13.71
C PRO A 37 -6.85 0.21 13.99
N PRO A 38 -5.77 -0.49 13.55
CA PRO A 38 -5.66 -1.90 13.80
C PRO A 38 -5.83 -2.16 15.30
N PRO A 39 -6.48 -3.27 15.69
CA PRO A 39 -6.51 -3.66 17.09
C PRO A 39 -5.07 -3.67 17.64
N PRO A 40 -4.87 -3.35 18.94
CA PRO A 40 -3.54 -3.37 19.54
C PRO A 40 -2.84 -4.67 19.14
N ALA A 41 -1.64 -4.54 18.58
CA ALA A 41 -0.91 -5.66 18.02
C ALA A 41 -0.91 -6.81 19.03
N LEU A 42 -1.49 -7.94 18.64
CA LEU A 42 -1.12 -9.20 19.26
C LEU A 42 0.40 -9.26 19.15
N LYS A 43 1.10 -9.45 20.27
CA LYS A 43 2.56 -9.58 20.27
C LYS A 43 2.92 -10.56 19.16
N ALA A 44 3.57 -10.07 18.12
CA ALA A 44 4.16 -10.94 17.14
C ALA A 44 5.20 -11.74 17.92
N ASP A 45 5.08 -13.05 17.96
CA ASP A 45 6.21 -13.88 18.31
C ASP A 45 7.33 -13.51 17.32
N ASP A 46 8.42 -12.91 17.80
CA ASP A 46 9.63 -12.55 17.03
C ASP A 46 10.33 -13.78 16.41
N ALA A 47 9.68 -14.96 16.43
CA ALA A 47 10.14 -16.13 15.73
C ALA A 47 10.11 -15.86 14.22
N PRO A 48 11.25 -15.99 13.51
CA PRO A 48 11.28 -15.85 12.06
C PRO A 48 10.34 -16.89 11.45
N VAL A 49 9.27 -16.44 10.80
CA VAL A 49 8.48 -17.33 9.96
C VAL A 49 9.30 -17.59 8.70
N PRO A 50 9.65 -18.85 8.40
CA PRO A 50 10.45 -19.15 7.23
C PRO A 50 9.66 -18.75 5.98
N LEU A 51 10.35 -18.07 5.06
CA LEU A 51 9.78 -17.75 3.77
C LEU A 51 9.40 -19.04 3.03
N PRO A 52 8.31 -19.02 2.24
CA PRO A 52 7.96 -20.17 1.43
C PRO A 52 9.07 -20.44 0.38
N ALA A 53 9.27 -21.70 0.03
CA ALA A 53 10.44 -22.15 -0.73
C ALA A 53 10.62 -21.44 -2.09
N ASN A 54 9.52 -21.08 -2.74
CA ASN A 54 9.52 -20.32 -3.99
C ASN A 54 10.05 -18.89 -3.82
N VAL A 55 9.93 -18.30 -2.64
CA VAL A 55 10.40 -16.93 -2.32
C VAL A 55 11.84 -16.97 -1.80
N ALA A 56 12.18 -17.96 -0.97
CA ALA A 56 13.54 -18.13 -0.46
C ALA A 56 14.57 -18.37 -1.58
N ALA A 57 14.18 -19.07 -2.65
CA ALA A 57 15.05 -19.35 -3.79
C ALA A 57 15.41 -18.09 -4.63
N GLU A 58 14.54 -17.08 -4.65
CA GLU A 58 14.75 -15.86 -5.45
C GLU A 58 15.54 -14.78 -4.71
N LEU A 59 15.48 -14.78 -3.38
CA LEU A 59 16.14 -13.75 -2.56
C LEU A 59 17.66 -13.92 -2.49
N GLY A 60 18.18 -15.13 -2.78
CA GLY A 60 19.61 -15.44 -2.64
C GLY A 60 20.09 -15.29 -1.20
N GLU A 61 21.26 -15.86 -0.90
CA GLU A 61 21.92 -15.64 0.39
C GLU A 61 22.42 -14.18 0.43
N GLY A 62 21.64 -13.30 1.07
CA GLY A 62 22.02 -11.91 1.29
C GLY A 62 23.42 -11.86 1.92
N SER A 63 24.40 -11.39 1.16
CA SER A 63 25.75 -11.15 1.65
C SER A 63 25.75 -9.88 2.51
N ASP A 64 26.29 -9.99 3.72
CA ASP A 64 26.56 -8.91 4.68
C ASP A 64 27.56 -7.88 4.11
#